data_AF-A0A5P0ZYY5-F1
#
_entry.id   AF-A0A5P0ZYY5-F1
#
_cell.length_a   1.000
_cell.length_b   1.000
_cell.length_c   1.000
_cell.angle_alpha   90.00
_cell.angle_beta   90.00
_cell.angle_gamma   90.00
#
_symmetry.space_group_name_H-M   'P 1'
#
loop_
_entity.id
_entity.type
_entity.pdbx_description
1 polymer ?
#
loop_
_entity_poly.entity_id
_entity_poly.type
_entity_poly.pdbx_seq_one_letter_code
_entity_poly.pdbx_strand_id
1 'polypeptide(L)'
;MRDLKRIIDDGKFIYLNDSPLQNYPHDKLIELLSDYYDKEQTVSSVINYHQLNMRARDLSLALPYFKTDVSCPYDKAKMLQRLPSRSSSLQNGTKICPSCGHQIFAEYNYNTICECPNCQAKRIDFQNDLEKMYQEIRPVIYEKINLKGKIELAALLEEFSINNFDDFGPFRLTYGNFPMQVVEDLADRKIIVPSSQNIPEAFEKADFKKGIMNFDLFKIRWRLNVKISNLNKSQTLNRVKQVDGIDADDDEIKDLYREIALGVLDGYLESFYEIFSKNTEEELDELYASVAAWTQEYTPHAIQKINNELINESNSVEKIRSSDEPTSKYLNMLDRKLQKRGHQKITGNSSLVNAVTQVFFEQFLGDDDWDNVLIPVGRQSARRMPPFILDTMLENIETDVKVIPELIGNAQSYSITKLGVCLNYPKAKSKLITDELTAYQFVKDQSEIQAADDWWEIEKFGYQIDSFYSLNFILELIKYLKKSSVQEVLQRI
;
A
#
# COMPACT_ATOMS: atom_id res chain seq x y z
N MET A 1 -36.67 -17.16 -15.16
CA MET A 1 -36.38 -18.59 -14.90
C MET A 1 -37.38 -19.44 -15.67
N ARG A 2 -36.96 -20.24 -16.65
CA ARG A 2 -37.83 -21.32 -17.17
C ARG A 2 -37.78 -22.45 -16.15
N ASP A 3 -38.93 -22.91 -15.70
CA ASP A 3 -39.08 -24.02 -14.74
C ASP A 3 -38.38 -25.27 -15.30
N LEU A 4 -37.16 -25.54 -14.83
CA LEU A 4 -36.46 -26.80 -15.04
C LEU A 4 -37.10 -27.96 -14.27
N LYS A 5 -38.24 -27.74 -13.60
CA LYS A 5 -39.02 -28.75 -12.86
C LYS A 5 -39.68 -29.80 -13.74
N ARG A 6 -39.42 -29.77 -15.04
CA ARG A 6 -40.09 -30.60 -16.04
C ARG A 6 -39.10 -30.97 -17.13
N ILE A 7 -38.34 -32.01 -16.83
CA ILE A 7 -37.28 -32.54 -17.66
C ILE A 7 -37.70 -33.94 -18.12
N ILE A 8 -37.59 -34.21 -19.42
CA ILE A 8 -37.80 -35.53 -20.02
C ILE A 8 -36.42 -36.11 -20.35
N ASP A 9 -36.10 -37.27 -19.77
CA ASP A 9 -34.85 -38.02 -20.00
C ASP A 9 -35.19 -39.24 -20.87
N ASP A 10 -34.69 -39.26 -22.11
CA ASP A 10 -34.89 -40.39 -23.04
C ASP A 10 -33.76 -41.45 -22.94
N GLY A 11 -32.85 -41.29 -21.97
CA GLY A 11 -31.69 -42.14 -21.75
C GLY A 11 -30.39 -41.62 -22.40
N LYS A 12 -30.46 -40.64 -23.32
CA LYS A 12 -29.28 -40.03 -23.97
C LYS A 12 -29.34 -38.50 -24.08
N PHE A 13 -30.52 -37.92 -24.28
CA PHE A 13 -30.77 -36.48 -24.38
C PHE A 13 -31.85 -36.05 -23.39
N ILE A 14 -31.75 -34.78 -23.00
CA ILE A 14 -32.59 -34.21 -21.97
C ILE A 14 -33.26 -32.94 -22.49
N TYR A 15 -34.58 -32.84 -22.40
CA TYR A 15 -35.34 -31.72 -22.95
C TYR A 15 -36.00 -30.90 -21.84
N LEU A 16 -36.16 -29.60 -22.10
CA LEU A 16 -37.13 -28.79 -21.37
C LEU A 16 -38.54 -29.19 -21.82
N ASN A 17 -39.50 -29.24 -20.91
CA ASN A 17 -40.90 -29.34 -21.30
C ASN A 17 -41.27 -28.23 -22.28
N ASP A 18 -42.04 -28.63 -23.29
CA ASP A 18 -42.48 -27.80 -24.42
C ASP A 18 -41.37 -27.44 -25.41
N SER A 19 -40.22 -28.12 -25.36
CA SER A 19 -39.24 -28.03 -26.45
C SER A 19 -39.87 -28.52 -27.75
N PRO A 20 -39.74 -27.78 -28.87
CA PRO A 20 -40.17 -28.25 -30.18
C PRO A 20 -39.54 -29.58 -30.60
N LEU A 21 -38.41 -29.95 -29.98
CA LEU A 21 -37.68 -31.18 -30.25
C LEU A 21 -38.01 -32.32 -29.26
N GLN A 22 -38.88 -32.11 -28.27
CA GLN A 22 -39.17 -33.11 -27.23
C GLN A 22 -39.81 -34.40 -27.77
N ASN A 23 -40.58 -34.27 -28.86
CA ASN A 23 -41.29 -35.38 -29.50
C ASN A 23 -40.60 -35.83 -30.80
N TYR A 24 -39.39 -35.33 -31.07
CA TYR A 24 -38.67 -35.66 -32.29
C TYR A 24 -38.10 -37.09 -32.17
N PRO A 25 -38.29 -37.98 -33.18
CA PRO A 25 -37.76 -39.33 -33.10
C PRO A 25 -36.24 -39.34 -32.92
N HIS A 26 -35.71 -40.27 -32.12
CA HIS A 26 -34.29 -40.28 -31.75
C HIS A 26 -33.34 -40.31 -32.96
N ASP A 27 -33.60 -41.20 -33.92
CA ASP A 27 -32.75 -41.34 -35.11
C ASP A 27 -32.77 -40.06 -35.97
N LYS A 28 -33.96 -39.45 -36.09
CA LYS A 28 -34.16 -38.15 -36.76
C LYS A 28 -33.44 -37.00 -36.07
N LEU A 29 -33.35 -37.04 -34.75
CA LEU A 29 -32.62 -36.02 -33.98
C LEU A 29 -31.11 -36.16 -34.16
N ILE A 30 -30.57 -37.37 -34.23
CA ILE A 30 -29.15 -37.58 -34.50
C ILE A 30 -28.80 -37.04 -35.89
N GLU A 31 -29.63 -37.33 -36.90
CA GLU A 31 -29.50 -36.76 -38.25
C GLU A 31 -29.55 -35.22 -38.20
N LEU A 32 -30.55 -34.64 -37.51
CA LEU A 32 -30.68 -33.20 -37.33
C LEU A 32 -29.44 -32.57 -36.68
N LEU A 33 -28.89 -33.18 -35.63
CA LEU A 33 -27.70 -32.67 -34.95
C LEU A 33 -26.46 -32.77 -35.85
N SER A 34 -26.31 -33.86 -36.60
CA SER A 34 -25.23 -34.03 -37.57
C SER A 34 -25.27 -32.92 -38.63
N ASP A 35 -26.44 -32.68 -39.23
CA ASP A 35 -26.64 -31.61 -40.22
C ASP A 35 -26.49 -30.21 -39.60
N TYR A 36 -26.94 -30.03 -38.36
CA TYR A 36 -26.83 -28.74 -37.66
C TYR A 36 -25.38 -28.32 -37.41
N TYR A 37 -24.52 -29.27 -37.03
CA TYR A 37 -23.09 -29.02 -36.77
C TYR A 37 -22.22 -29.09 -38.02
N ASP A 38 -22.73 -29.59 -39.14
CA ASP A 38 -22.06 -29.53 -40.44
C ASP A 38 -21.86 -28.06 -40.88
N LYS A 39 -20.60 -27.71 -41.18
CA LYS A 39 -20.21 -26.36 -41.56
C LYS A 39 -20.60 -26.01 -43.00
N GLU A 40 -20.94 -26.99 -43.83
CA GLU A 40 -21.27 -26.78 -45.24
C GLU A 40 -22.74 -26.38 -45.46
N GLN A 41 -23.63 -26.74 -44.53
CA GLN A 41 -25.06 -26.37 -44.60
C GLN A 41 -25.33 -25.04 -43.88
N THR A 42 -26.43 -24.35 -44.20
CA THR A 42 -26.91 -23.19 -43.43
C THR A 42 -27.95 -23.64 -42.39
N VAL A 43 -28.07 -22.95 -41.26
CA VAL A 43 -29.09 -23.30 -40.25
C VAL A 43 -30.51 -23.29 -40.86
N SER A 44 -30.78 -22.37 -41.79
CA SER A 44 -32.06 -22.30 -42.51
C SER A 44 -32.28 -23.51 -43.43
N SER A 45 -31.24 -24.01 -44.11
CA SER A 45 -31.36 -25.21 -44.96
C SER A 45 -31.61 -26.47 -44.12
N VAL A 46 -30.96 -26.59 -42.96
CA VAL A 46 -31.18 -27.68 -42.00
C VAL A 46 -32.62 -27.67 -41.48
N ILE A 47 -33.13 -26.50 -41.08
CA ILE A 47 -34.53 -26.34 -40.63
C ILE A 47 -35.53 -26.76 -41.71
N ASN A 48 -35.29 -26.36 -42.96
CA ASN A 48 -36.17 -26.70 -44.08
C ASN A 48 -36.12 -28.20 -44.41
N TYR A 49 -34.92 -28.81 -44.42
CA TYR A 49 -34.74 -30.23 -44.71
C TYR A 49 -35.45 -31.12 -43.67
N HIS A 50 -35.34 -30.75 -42.40
CA HIS A 50 -35.99 -31.44 -41.27
C HIS A 50 -37.44 -30.98 -41.00
N GLN A 51 -38.00 -30.11 -41.85
CA GLN A 51 -39.37 -29.58 -41.75
C GLN A 51 -39.72 -29.00 -40.36
N LEU A 52 -38.76 -28.31 -39.75
CA LEU A 52 -38.92 -27.74 -38.41
C LEU A 52 -39.68 -26.41 -38.47
N ASN A 53 -40.75 -26.28 -37.69
CA ASN A 53 -41.52 -25.04 -37.58
C ASN A 53 -40.89 -24.07 -36.55
N MET A 54 -39.73 -23.51 -36.87
CA MET A 54 -39.03 -22.54 -36.01
C MET A 54 -38.10 -21.63 -36.82
N ARG A 55 -37.65 -20.51 -36.21
CA ARG A 55 -36.66 -19.63 -36.85
C ARG A 55 -35.24 -20.14 -36.60
N ALA A 56 -34.30 -19.80 -37.49
CA ALA A 56 -32.89 -20.18 -37.37
C ALA A 56 -32.26 -19.87 -36.00
N ARG A 57 -32.60 -18.72 -35.42
CA ARG A 57 -32.12 -18.31 -34.09
C ARG A 57 -32.68 -19.14 -32.93
N ASP A 58 -33.85 -19.76 -33.12
CA ASP A 58 -34.59 -20.48 -32.07
C ASP A 58 -34.12 -21.94 -31.97
N LEU A 59 -33.57 -22.51 -33.06
CA LEU A 59 -33.08 -23.90 -33.08
C LEU A 59 -31.96 -24.11 -32.05
N SER A 60 -31.01 -23.18 -31.94
CA SER A 60 -29.92 -23.26 -30.94
C SER A 60 -30.42 -23.24 -29.50
N LEU A 61 -31.57 -22.61 -29.24
CA LEU A 61 -32.22 -22.56 -27.92
C LEU A 61 -33.05 -23.81 -27.64
N ALA A 62 -33.50 -24.51 -28.68
CA ALA A 62 -34.29 -25.73 -28.61
C ALA A 62 -33.44 -27.01 -28.49
N LEU A 63 -32.12 -26.92 -28.74
CA LEU A 63 -31.20 -28.07 -28.63
C LEU A 63 -31.30 -28.74 -27.25
N PRO A 64 -31.20 -30.09 -27.22
CA PRO A 64 -31.25 -30.82 -25.97
C PRO A 64 -30.04 -30.53 -25.06
N TYR A 65 -30.23 -30.90 -23.80
CA TYR A 65 -29.21 -30.98 -22.78
C TYR A 65 -28.62 -32.40 -22.75
N PHE A 66 -27.40 -32.50 -22.25
CA PHE A 66 -26.73 -33.76 -21.96
C PHE A 66 -26.20 -33.77 -20.53
N LYS A 67 -26.05 -34.97 -19.95
CA LYS A 67 -25.44 -35.14 -18.62
C LYS A 67 -23.94 -34.92 -18.72
N THR A 68 -23.41 -34.11 -17.81
CA THR A 68 -21.97 -33.87 -17.66
C THR A 68 -21.39 -34.76 -16.56
N ASP A 69 -20.08 -34.91 -16.51
CA ASP A 69 -19.40 -35.62 -15.42
C ASP A 69 -19.42 -34.85 -14.09
N VAL A 70 -19.67 -33.54 -14.16
CA VAL A 70 -19.75 -32.65 -13.00
C VAL A 70 -21.01 -32.98 -12.20
N SER A 71 -20.83 -33.16 -10.89
CA SER A 71 -21.93 -33.44 -9.96
C SER A 71 -22.24 -32.19 -9.15
N CYS A 72 -23.52 -31.95 -8.90
CA CYS A 72 -23.96 -30.84 -8.07
C CYS A 72 -23.38 -30.97 -6.65
N PRO A 73 -22.84 -29.90 -6.06
CA PRO A 73 -22.23 -29.98 -4.73
C PRO A 73 -23.24 -30.30 -3.63
N TYR A 74 -24.51 -29.93 -3.81
CA TYR A 74 -25.57 -30.04 -2.79
C TYR A 74 -26.28 -31.40 -2.77
N ASP A 75 -26.70 -31.90 -3.93
CA ASP A 75 -27.53 -33.12 -4.04
C ASP A 75 -26.83 -34.27 -4.78
N LYS A 76 -25.60 -34.06 -5.27
CA LYS A 76 -24.78 -35.02 -6.02
C LYS A 76 -25.37 -35.48 -7.35
N ALA A 77 -26.47 -34.89 -7.82
CA ALA A 77 -27.02 -35.19 -9.14
C ALA A 77 -26.04 -34.76 -10.24
N LYS A 78 -25.97 -35.54 -11.33
CA LYS A 78 -25.19 -35.15 -12.52
C LYS A 78 -25.78 -33.88 -13.13
N MET A 79 -24.94 -32.89 -13.37
CA MET A 79 -25.36 -31.60 -13.90
C MET A 79 -25.58 -31.70 -15.41
N LEU A 80 -26.51 -30.90 -15.91
CA LEU A 80 -26.88 -30.84 -17.31
C LEU A 80 -26.23 -29.66 -18.00
N GLN A 81 -25.80 -29.83 -19.23
CA GLN A 81 -25.30 -28.76 -20.08
C GLN A 81 -26.07 -28.78 -21.40
N ARG A 82 -26.46 -27.60 -21.89
CA ARG A 82 -27.09 -27.51 -23.21
C ARG A 82 -26.03 -27.75 -24.28
N LEU A 83 -26.40 -28.45 -25.35
CA LEU A 83 -25.55 -28.56 -26.53
C LEU A 83 -25.18 -27.15 -27.06
N PRO A 84 -23.90 -26.93 -27.45
CA PRO A 84 -23.41 -25.62 -27.87
C PRO A 84 -24.05 -25.18 -29.18
N SER A 85 -24.21 -23.87 -29.39
CA SER A 85 -24.57 -23.37 -30.73
C SER A 85 -23.42 -23.62 -31.71
N ARG A 86 -23.72 -23.74 -33.00
CA ARG A 86 -22.69 -23.87 -34.05
C ARG A 86 -21.66 -22.73 -34.08
N SER A 87 -22.05 -21.54 -33.66
CA SER A 87 -21.19 -20.34 -33.59
C SER A 87 -20.40 -20.22 -32.28
N SER A 88 -20.66 -21.07 -31.29
CA SER A 88 -19.97 -21.07 -30.00
C SER A 88 -18.67 -21.86 -30.10
N SER A 89 -17.52 -21.19 -29.96
CA SER A 89 -16.20 -21.83 -29.88
C SER A 89 -15.95 -22.58 -28.57
N LEU A 90 -16.85 -22.45 -27.58
CA LEU A 90 -16.58 -22.86 -26.20
C LEU A 90 -17.37 -24.12 -25.83
N GLN A 91 -16.63 -25.18 -25.45
CA GLN A 91 -17.18 -26.42 -24.86
C GLN A 91 -17.69 -26.23 -23.41
N ASN A 92 -17.49 -25.04 -22.81
CA ASN A 92 -17.74 -24.75 -21.40
C ASN A 92 -19.04 -23.95 -21.20
N GLY A 93 -20.18 -24.48 -21.63
CA GLY A 93 -21.49 -23.86 -21.38
C GLY A 93 -21.91 -23.91 -19.91
N THR A 94 -22.90 -23.09 -19.54
CA THR A 94 -23.50 -23.10 -18.20
C THR A 94 -24.05 -24.49 -17.88
N LYS A 95 -23.60 -25.06 -16.76
CA LYS A 95 -24.08 -26.34 -16.23
C LYS A 95 -25.18 -26.09 -15.21
N ILE A 96 -26.23 -26.90 -15.22
CA ILE A 96 -27.40 -26.71 -14.35
C ILE A 96 -27.78 -28.03 -13.68
N CYS A 97 -27.98 -28.03 -12.36
CA CYS A 97 -28.48 -29.19 -11.64
C CYS A 97 -29.98 -29.36 -11.93
N PRO A 98 -30.44 -30.55 -12.37
CA PRO A 98 -31.85 -30.80 -12.64
C PRO A 98 -32.70 -30.89 -11.37
N SER A 99 -32.08 -31.21 -10.22
CA SER A 99 -32.79 -31.41 -8.95
C SER A 99 -32.99 -30.11 -8.17
N CYS A 100 -31.91 -29.37 -7.90
CA CYS A 100 -31.98 -28.14 -7.10
C CYS A 100 -31.87 -26.84 -7.92
N GLY A 101 -31.63 -26.92 -9.23
CA GLY A 101 -31.49 -25.74 -10.10
C GLY A 101 -30.17 -24.98 -9.95
N HIS A 102 -29.19 -25.52 -9.22
CA HIS A 102 -27.86 -24.92 -9.08
C HIS A 102 -27.17 -24.71 -10.43
N GLN A 103 -26.55 -23.56 -10.65
CA GLN A 103 -25.90 -23.20 -11.92
C GLN A 103 -24.40 -22.95 -11.71
N ILE A 104 -23.59 -23.54 -12.58
CA ILE A 104 -22.18 -23.21 -12.76
C ILE A 104 -22.07 -22.49 -14.10
N PHE A 105 -21.79 -21.20 -14.06
CA PHE A 105 -21.73 -20.36 -15.26
C PHE A 105 -20.46 -20.62 -16.07
N ALA A 106 -20.54 -20.38 -17.37
CA ALA A 106 -19.39 -20.37 -18.26
C ALA A 106 -18.37 -19.29 -17.86
N GLU A 107 -17.10 -19.46 -18.23
CA GLU A 107 -15.98 -18.58 -17.85
C GLU A 107 -16.20 -17.09 -18.19
N TYR A 108 -16.94 -16.78 -19.26
CA TYR A 108 -17.25 -15.40 -19.67
C TYR A 108 -18.39 -14.75 -18.86
N ASN A 109 -19.04 -15.50 -17.96
CA ASN A 109 -20.14 -15.04 -17.12
C ASN A 109 -19.73 -14.93 -15.63
N TYR A 110 -18.48 -14.51 -15.37
CA TYR A 110 -17.89 -14.44 -14.03
C TYR A 110 -18.67 -13.58 -13.02
N ASN A 111 -19.49 -12.62 -13.48
CA ASN A 111 -20.32 -11.79 -12.62
C ASN A 111 -21.71 -12.37 -12.32
N THR A 112 -22.06 -13.54 -12.87
CA THR A 112 -23.39 -14.12 -12.66
C THR A 112 -23.40 -15.01 -11.43
N ILE A 113 -24.40 -14.80 -10.57
CA ILE A 113 -24.52 -15.47 -9.27
C ILE A 113 -25.71 -16.42 -9.32
N CYS A 114 -25.55 -17.64 -8.79
CA CYS A 114 -26.63 -18.63 -8.81
C CYS A 114 -27.67 -18.30 -7.73
N GLU A 115 -28.95 -18.24 -8.08
CA GLU A 115 -30.05 -17.88 -7.16
C GLU A 115 -30.82 -19.08 -6.60
N CYS A 116 -30.30 -20.32 -6.74
CA CYS A 116 -31.01 -21.48 -6.21
C CYS A 116 -31.14 -21.45 -4.66
N PRO A 117 -32.16 -22.08 -4.06
CA PRO A 117 -32.39 -22.04 -2.61
C PRO A 117 -31.18 -22.46 -1.78
N ASN A 118 -30.43 -23.47 -2.22
CA ASN A 118 -29.23 -23.94 -1.53
C ASN A 118 -28.09 -22.91 -1.57
N CYS A 119 -27.92 -22.21 -2.71
CA CYS A 119 -26.94 -21.13 -2.82
C CYS A 119 -27.35 -19.93 -1.96
N GLN A 120 -28.63 -19.58 -1.93
CA GLN A 120 -29.14 -18.50 -1.08
C GLN A 120 -28.94 -18.83 0.41
N ALA A 121 -29.30 -20.04 0.84
CA ALA A 121 -29.07 -20.51 2.21
C ALA A 121 -27.58 -20.44 2.58
N LYS A 122 -26.69 -20.95 1.72
CA LYS A 122 -25.24 -20.88 1.94
C LYS A 122 -24.72 -19.44 2.08
N ARG A 123 -25.28 -18.49 1.33
CA ARG A 123 -24.93 -17.06 1.45
C ARG A 123 -25.40 -16.49 2.78
N ILE A 124 -26.63 -16.79 3.18
CA ILE A 124 -27.17 -16.36 4.48
C ILE A 124 -26.29 -16.92 5.61
N ASP A 125 -25.94 -18.20 5.57
CA ASP A 125 -25.06 -18.82 6.56
C ASP A 125 -23.69 -18.15 6.61
N PHE A 126 -23.10 -17.87 5.44
CA PHE A 126 -21.83 -17.17 5.33
C PHE A 126 -21.88 -15.73 5.88
N GLN A 127 -22.95 -14.98 5.58
CA GLN A 127 -23.16 -13.62 6.09
C GLN A 127 -23.36 -13.63 7.60
N ASN A 128 -24.09 -14.60 8.15
CA ASN A 128 -24.25 -14.78 9.59
C ASN A 128 -22.92 -15.10 10.28
N ASP A 129 -22.07 -15.94 9.67
CA ASP A 129 -20.76 -16.27 10.20
C ASP A 129 -19.79 -15.08 10.13
N LEU A 130 -19.82 -14.30 9.04
CA LEU A 130 -19.10 -13.02 8.94
C LEU A 130 -19.56 -12.05 10.03
N GLU A 131 -20.87 -11.88 10.21
CA GLU A 131 -21.42 -10.98 11.21
C GLU A 131 -20.96 -11.35 12.63
N LYS A 132 -20.99 -12.64 12.98
CA LYS A 132 -20.49 -13.13 14.28
C LYS A 132 -19.03 -12.83 14.50
N MET A 133 -18.17 -13.13 13.52
CA MET A 133 -16.74 -12.79 13.61
C MET A 133 -16.56 -11.28 13.81
N TYR A 134 -17.33 -10.47 13.09
CA TYR A 134 -17.22 -9.03 13.14
C TYR A 134 -17.78 -8.38 14.39
N GLN A 135 -18.67 -9.05 15.14
CA GLN A 135 -19.06 -8.63 16.49
C GLN A 135 -17.89 -8.69 17.48
N GLU A 136 -16.88 -9.52 17.21
CA GLU A 136 -15.67 -9.61 18.04
C GLU A 136 -14.65 -8.50 17.72
N ILE A 137 -14.74 -7.87 16.53
CA ILE A 137 -13.88 -6.75 16.16
C ILE A 137 -14.33 -5.50 16.91
N ARG A 138 -13.44 -5.01 17.79
CA ARG A 138 -13.67 -3.76 18.51
C ARG A 138 -13.63 -2.57 17.54
N PRO A 139 -14.61 -1.66 17.61
CA PRO A 139 -14.54 -0.41 16.87
C PRO A 139 -13.32 0.43 17.28
N VAL A 140 -12.70 1.05 16.29
CA VAL A 140 -11.64 2.04 16.50
C VAL A 140 -12.26 3.32 17.05
N ILE A 141 -11.68 3.85 18.13
CA ILE A 141 -12.13 5.14 18.70
C ILE A 141 -11.62 6.25 17.78
N TYR A 142 -12.52 7.02 17.17
CA TYR A 142 -12.18 8.03 16.16
C TYR A 142 -11.17 9.05 16.66
N GLU A 143 -11.33 9.49 17.91
CA GLU A 143 -10.47 10.48 18.54
C GLU A 143 -9.02 10.00 18.70
N LYS A 144 -8.79 8.68 18.66
CA LYS A 144 -7.45 8.06 18.72
C LYS A 144 -6.83 7.80 17.35
N ILE A 145 -7.56 8.05 16.26
CA ILE A 145 -7.01 7.97 14.90
C ILE A 145 -6.14 9.23 14.69
N ASN A 146 -4.95 9.02 14.13
CA ASN A 146 -4.06 10.12 13.77
C ASN A 146 -4.64 10.97 12.63
N LEU A 147 -4.09 12.15 12.39
CA LEU A 147 -4.56 13.08 11.36
C LEU A 147 -4.63 12.40 9.99
N LYS A 148 -3.55 11.72 9.58
CA LYS A 148 -3.49 10.98 8.31
C LYS A 148 -4.70 10.08 8.10
N GLY A 149 -4.97 9.19 9.07
CA GLY A 149 -6.09 8.25 8.96
C GLY A 149 -7.47 8.92 8.95
N LYS A 150 -7.62 10.09 9.61
CA LYS A 150 -8.87 10.86 9.55
C LYS A 150 -9.08 11.51 8.18
N ILE A 151 -8.03 12.09 7.61
CA ILE A 151 -8.04 12.72 6.28
C ILE A 151 -8.30 11.68 5.19
N GLU A 152 -7.57 10.57 5.22
CA GLU A 152 -7.75 9.44 4.29
C GLU A 152 -9.16 8.87 4.32
N LEU A 153 -9.72 8.74 5.53
CA LEU A 153 -11.08 8.25 5.71
C LEU A 153 -12.11 9.23 5.16
N ALA A 154 -11.95 10.53 5.42
CA ALA A 154 -12.83 11.56 4.85
C ALA A 154 -12.75 11.55 3.31
N ALA A 155 -11.54 11.53 2.74
CA ALA A 155 -11.31 11.45 1.29
C ALA A 155 -11.96 10.22 0.65
N LEU A 156 -11.83 9.04 1.26
CA LEU A 156 -12.50 7.83 0.79
C LEU A 156 -14.03 7.99 0.80
N LEU A 157 -14.58 8.53 1.88
CA LEU A 157 -16.03 8.69 2.04
C LEU A 157 -16.63 9.70 1.06
N GLU A 158 -15.88 10.74 0.71
CA GLU A 158 -16.29 11.78 -0.24
C GLU A 158 -16.15 11.34 -1.69
N GLU A 159 -14.98 10.85 -2.11
CA GLU A 159 -14.70 10.41 -3.49
C GLU A 159 -15.75 9.40 -3.97
N PHE A 160 -16.09 8.43 -3.11
CA PHE A 160 -17.05 7.38 -3.44
C PHE A 160 -18.48 7.71 -3.02
N SER A 161 -18.75 8.93 -2.54
CA SER A 161 -20.08 9.40 -2.12
C SER A 161 -20.76 8.42 -1.15
N ILE A 162 -20.01 7.90 -0.19
CA ILE A 162 -20.46 6.81 0.70
C ILE A 162 -21.48 7.34 1.70
N ASN A 163 -22.72 6.84 1.63
CA ASN A 163 -23.82 7.26 2.51
C ASN A 163 -24.35 6.16 3.44
N ASN A 164 -23.69 4.99 3.44
CA ASN A 164 -24.06 3.86 4.27
C ASN A 164 -22.86 3.45 5.13
N PHE A 165 -23.06 3.41 6.46
CA PHE A 165 -22.03 3.04 7.43
C PHE A 165 -21.69 1.55 7.38
N ASP A 166 -22.68 0.69 7.13
CA ASP A 166 -22.55 -0.76 7.26
C ASP A 166 -22.21 -1.48 5.95
N ASP A 167 -22.31 -0.78 4.82
CA ASP A 167 -22.16 -1.41 3.52
C ASP A 167 -21.89 -0.41 2.38
N PHE A 168 -20.66 -0.40 1.87
CA PHE A 168 -20.23 0.42 0.73
C PHE A 168 -19.21 -0.31 -0.17
N GLY A 169 -18.96 0.21 -1.37
CA GLY A 169 -18.18 -0.49 -2.40
C GLY A 169 -18.96 -1.62 -3.10
N PRO A 170 -18.29 -2.56 -3.78
CA PRO A 170 -16.84 -2.65 -3.96
C PRO A 170 -16.27 -1.50 -4.81
N PHE A 171 -14.99 -1.17 -4.59
CA PHE A 171 -14.29 -0.17 -5.40
C PHE A 171 -13.79 -0.86 -6.67
N ARG A 172 -14.43 -0.60 -7.81
CA ARG A 172 -13.98 -1.13 -9.11
C ARG A 172 -12.81 -0.30 -9.65
N LEU A 173 -11.91 -0.93 -10.39
CA LEU A 173 -10.75 -0.28 -11.06
C LEU A 173 -11.10 0.93 -11.97
N THR A 174 -12.39 1.17 -12.23
CA THR A 174 -12.87 2.30 -13.04
C THR A 174 -13.03 3.61 -12.27
N TYR A 175 -12.85 3.64 -10.95
CA TYR A 175 -13.04 4.85 -10.14
C TYR A 175 -11.71 5.61 -9.94
N GLY A 176 -11.39 6.48 -10.91
CA GLY A 176 -10.52 7.65 -10.70
C GLY A 176 -9.08 7.41 -10.25
N ASN A 177 -8.36 8.52 -10.04
CA ASN A 177 -6.99 8.56 -9.52
C ASN A 177 -6.93 8.37 -8.00
N PHE A 178 -7.88 7.63 -7.39
CA PHE A 178 -7.88 7.44 -5.94
C PHE A 178 -6.77 6.45 -5.54
N PRO A 179 -5.83 6.84 -4.66
CA PRO A 179 -4.70 5.98 -4.29
C PRO A 179 -5.18 4.76 -3.50
N MET A 180 -5.09 3.56 -4.09
CA MET A 180 -5.58 2.32 -3.47
C MET A 180 -4.84 1.96 -2.18
N GLN A 181 -3.60 2.42 -2.00
CA GLN A 181 -2.87 2.29 -0.74
C GLN A 181 -3.64 2.89 0.44
N VAL A 182 -4.51 3.88 0.21
CA VAL A 182 -5.39 4.43 1.25
C VAL A 182 -6.42 3.41 1.73
N VAL A 183 -7.01 2.64 0.81
CA VAL A 183 -7.96 1.58 1.19
C VAL A 183 -7.24 0.49 1.99
N GLU A 184 -6.01 0.15 1.60
CA GLU A 184 -5.15 -0.81 2.29
C GLU A 184 -4.80 -0.33 3.71
N ASP A 185 -4.29 0.89 3.86
CA ASP A 185 -3.89 1.44 5.17
C ASP A 185 -5.10 1.56 6.12
N LEU A 186 -6.25 2.03 5.62
CA LEU A 186 -7.48 2.09 6.42
C LEU A 186 -7.98 0.69 6.84
N ALA A 187 -7.80 -0.33 6.00
CA ALA A 187 -8.14 -1.71 6.31
C ALA A 187 -7.18 -2.34 7.33
N ASP A 188 -5.87 -2.13 7.17
CA ASP A 188 -4.82 -2.61 8.08
C ASP A 188 -4.97 -2.00 9.48
N ARG A 189 -5.34 -0.73 9.55
CA ARG A 189 -5.68 -0.04 10.81
C ARG A 189 -7.05 -0.40 11.36
N LYS A 190 -7.81 -1.27 10.67
CA LYS A 190 -9.17 -1.71 11.02
C LYS A 190 -10.16 -0.56 11.15
N ILE A 191 -9.92 0.55 10.45
CA ILE A 191 -10.82 1.71 10.39
C ILE A 191 -12.01 1.37 9.48
N ILE A 192 -11.72 0.70 8.36
CA ILE A 192 -12.70 0.00 7.56
C ILE A 192 -12.48 -1.51 7.69
N VAL A 193 -13.55 -2.29 7.57
CA VAL A 193 -13.48 -3.76 7.57
C VAL A 193 -14.48 -4.30 6.56
N PRO A 194 -14.35 -5.56 6.09
CA PRO A 194 -15.34 -6.10 5.17
C PRO A 194 -16.74 -6.09 5.78
N SER A 195 -17.74 -5.78 4.95
CA SER A 195 -19.15 -5.79 5.35
C SER A 195 -19.65 -7.23 5.58
N SER A 196 -20.58 -7.41 6.51
CA SER A 196 -21.31 -8.68 6.64
C SER A 196 -22.23 -8.96 5.46
N GLN A 197 -22.45 -7.99 4.57
CA GLN A 197 -23.24 -8.15 3.34
C GLN A 197 -22.48 -8.86 2.21
N ASN A 198 -21.17 -9.12 2.38
CA ASN A 198 -20.40 -9.85 1.39
C ASN A 198 -20.91 -11.29 1.19
N ILE A 199 -20.64 -11.81 -0.01
CA ILE A 199 -20.99 -13.18 -0.39
C ILE A 199 -19.71 -14.03 -0.51
N PRO A 200 -19.80 -15.37 -0.34
CA PRO A 200 -18.65 -16.26 -0.47
C PRO A 200 -17.87 -16.08 -1.77
N GLU A 201 -18.57 -15.78 -2.87
CA GLU A 201 -17.99 -15.63 -4.19
C GLU A 201 -17.05 -14.41 -4.32
N ALA A 202 -17.06 -13.47 -3.37
CA ALA A 202 -16.14 -12.34 -3.31
C ALA A 202 -14.79 -12.68 -2.66
N PHE A 203 -14.65 -13.87 -2.05
CA PHE A 203 -13.46 -14.30 -1.34
C PHE A 203 -12.74 -15.41 -2.10
N GLU A 204 -11.41 -15.32 -2.16
CA GLU A 204 -10.58 -16.40 -2.71
C GLU A 204 -10.51 -17.56 -1.73
N LYS A 205 -10.43 -17.25 -0.43
CA LYS A 205 -10.43 -18.23 0.65
C LYS A 205 -10.95 -17.61 1.94
N ALA A 206 -11.94 -18.25 2.56
CA ALA A 206 -12.46 -17.84 3.87
C ALA A 206 -12.58 -19.06 4.80
N ASP A 207 -11.91 -19.00 5.94
CA ASP A 207 -12.06 -19.93 7.08
C ASP A 207 -12.16 -19.10 8.37
N PHE A 208 -13.40 -18.79 8.74
CA PHE A 208 -13.72 -17.94 9.89
C PHE A 208 -13.28 -18.54 11.22
N LYS A 209 -13.23 -19.88 11.34
CA LYS A 209 -12.79 -20.56 12.56
C LYS A 209 -11.29 -20.42 12.79
N LYS A 210 -10.52 -20.27 11.72
CA LYS A 210 -9.06 -20.07 11.76
C LYS A 210 -8.65 -18.61 11.56
N GLY A 211 -9.62 -17.70 11.43
CA GLY A 211 -9.38 -16.28 11.15
C GLY A 211 -8.75 -16.02 9.77
N ILE A 212 -8.87 -16.95 8.83
CA ILE A 212 -8.30 -16.79 7.48
C ILE A 212 -9.34 -16.10 6.59
N MET A 213 -8.99 -14.93 6.06
CA MET A 213 -9.78 -14.20 5.08
C MET A 213 -8.86 -13.65 4.01
N ASN A 214 -8.85 -14.30 2.85
CA ASN A 214 -8.17 -13.82 1.66
C ASN A 214 -9.23 -13.31 0.70
N PHE A 215 -9.15 -12.04 0.39
CA PHE A 215 -10.07 -11.37 -0.51
C PHE A 215 -9.34 -10.34 -1.35
N ASP A 216 -9.94 -10.09 -2.51
CA ASP A 216 -9.55 -9.02 -3.41
C ASP A 216 -10.25 -7.73 -2.97
N LEU A 217 -9.48 -6.68 -2.67
CA LEU A 217 -9.97 -5.37 -2.22
C LEU A 217 -10.95 -4.74 -3.21
N PHE A 218 -10.87 -5.11 -4.50
CA PHE A 218 -11.73 -4.62 -5.58
C PHE A 218 -13.04 -5.40 -5.72
N LYS A 219 -13.20 -6.51 -5.01
CA LYS A 219 -14.38 -7.39 -5.10
C LYS A 219 -15.24 -7.39 -3.85
N ILE A 220 -14.69 -6.97 -2.72
CA ILE A 220 -15.42 -6.95 -1.46
C ILE A 220 -16.08 -5.59 -1.16
N ARG A 221 -17.18 -5.68 -0.44
CA ARG A 221 -17.90 -4.56 0.18
C ARG A 221 -17.31 -4.29 1.55
N TRP A 222 -17.32 -3.04 1.96
CA TRP A 222 -16.71 -2.53 3.17
C TRP A 222 -17.75 -1.95 4.11
N ARG A 223 -17.39 -1.82 5.38
CA ARG A 223 -18.14 -1.10 6.40
C ARG A 223 -17.18 -0.28 7.26
N LEU A 224 -17.69 0.79 7.84
CA LEU A 224 -16.95 1.57 8.83
C LEU A 224 -16.86 0.79 10.15
N ASN A 225 -15.69 0.82 10.75
CA ASN A 225 -15.42 0.25 12.07
C ASN A 225 -14.90 1.33 13.02
N VAL A 226 -15.58 2.48 13.01
CA VAL A 226 -15.22 3.65 13.80
C VAL A 226 -16.33 3.96 14.81
N LYS A 227 -15.96 4.42 16.00
CA LYS A 227 -16.88 4.86 17.04
C LYS A 227 -16.49 6.23 17.56
N ILE A 228 -17.48 7.11 17.66
CA ILE A 228 -17.42 8.40 18.33
C ILE A 228 -18.35 8.34 19.55
N SER A 229 -17.91 8.89 20.68
CA SER A 229 -18.72 8.88 21.90
C SER A 229 -20.04 9.62 21.68
N ASN A 230 -21.15 9.03 22.11
CA ASN A 230 -22.51 9.59 22.03
C ASN A 230 -23.09 9.80 20.61
N LEU A 231 -22.44 9.31 19.55
CA LEU A 231 -22.98 9.35 18.19
C LEU A 231 -23.48 7.97 17.74
N ASN A 232 -24.62 7.95 17.04
CA ASN A 232 -25.06 6.77 16.32
C ASN A 232 -24.29 6.60 14.98
N LYS A 233 -24.54 5.51 14.24
CA LYS A 233 -23.82 5.21 12.98
C LYS A 233 -23.96 6.31 11.92
N SER A 234 -25.17 6.85 11.73
CA SER A 234 -25.41 7.90 10.73
C SER A 234 -24.74 9.23 11.14
N GLN A 235 -24.82 9.59 12.42
CA GLN A 235 -24.12 10.76 12.95
C GLN A 235 -22.61 10.61 12.86
N THR A 236 -22.08 9.41 13.15
CA THR A 236 -20.67 9.09 13.03
C THR A 236 -20.21 9.25 11.58
N LEU A 237 -20.93 8.64 10.62
CA LEU A 237 -20.61 8.78 9.20
C LEU A 237 -20.52 10.25 8.77
N ASN A 238 -21.49 11.08 9.16
CA ASN A 238 -21.50 12.49 8.82
C ASN A 238 -20.35 13.26 9.49
N ARG A 239 -20.05 12.97 10.76
CA ARG A 239 -18.97 13.63 11.50
C ARG A 239 -17.59 13.31 10.93
N VAL A 240 -17.40 12.09 10.48
CA VAL A 240 -16.12 11.59 9.95
C VAL A 240 -15.83 12.14 8.55
N LYS A 241 -16.86 12.45 7.76
CA LYS A 241 -16.70 13.17 6.49
C LYS A 241 -16.21 14.60 6.68
N GLN A 242 -16.56 15.22 7.81
CA GLN A 242 -16.18 16.60 8.10
C GLN A 242 -14.79 16.65 8.72
N VAL A 243 -13.84 17.27 8.02
CA VAL A 243 -12.48 17.48 8.55
C VAL A 243 -12.35 18.71 9.45
N ASP A 244 -13.36 19.59 9.42
CA ASP A 244 -13.43 20.74 10.32
C ASP A 244 -13.34 20.32 11.81
N GLY A 245 -12.48 21.02 12.55
CA GLY A 245 -12.31 20.82 13.98
C GLY A 245 -11.63 19.50 14.35
N ILE A 246 -10.86 18.89 13.46
CA ILE A 246 -9.86 17.88 13.85
C ILE A 246 -8.75 18.60 14.63
N ASP A 247 -8.53 18.15 15.87
CA ASP A 247 -7.39 18.57 16.68
C ASP A 247 -6.16 17.76 16.25
N ALA A 248 -5.13 18.45 15.81
CA ALA A 248 -3.83 17.90 15.39
C ALA A 248 -2.74 18.91 15.74
N ASP A 249 -1.57 18.41 16.13
CA ASP A 249 -0.44 19.26 16.45
C ASP A 249 0.28 19.77 15.18
N ASP A 250 1.00 20.88 15.31
CA ASP A 250 1.69 21.53 14.19
C ASP A 250 2.72 20.61 13.50
N ASP A 251 3.32 19.67 14.23
CA ASP A 251 4.30 18.73 13.66
C ASP A 251 3.59 17.67 12.82
N GLU A 252 2.48 17.11 13.32
CA GLU A 252 1.65 16.15 12.60
C GLU A 252 1.08 16.75 11.30
N ILE A 253 0.68 18.02 11.35
CA ILE A 253 0.23 18.77 10.16
C ILE A 253 1.36 18.92 9.14
N LYS A 254 2.56 19.31 9.57
CA LYS A 254 3.72 19.47 8.66
C LYS A 254 4.18 18.16 8.05
N ASP A 255 4.20 17.09 8.85
CA ASP A 255 4.60 15.77 8.38
C ASP A 255 3.61 15.27 7.31
N LEU A 256 2.29 15.39 7.55
CA LEU A 256 1.27 15.02 6.57
C LEU A 256 1.28 15.93 5.33
N TYR A 257 1.46 17.24 5.51
CA TYR A 257 1.64 18.19 4.41
C TYR A 257 2.76 17.72 3.50
N ARG A 258 3.92 17.44 4.07
CA ARG A 258 5.10 16.99 3.32
C ARG A 258 4.83 15.69 2.60
N GLU A 259 4.22 14.72 3.28
CA GLU A 259 3.89 13.43 2.67
C GLU A 259 2.98 13.60 1.43
N ILE A 260 1.89 14.35 1.56
CA ILE A 260 0.95 14.57 0.45
C ILE A 260 1.59 15.40 -0.67
N ALA A 261 2.29 16.49 -0.33
CA ALA A 261 2.93 17.35 -1.33
C ALA A 261 4.01 16.62 -2.12
N LEU A 262 4.81 15.78 -1.47
CA LEU A 262 5.81 14.93 -2.14
C LEU A 262 5.13 13.86 -3.00
N GLY A 263 4.06 13.22 -2.53
CA GLY A 263 3.32 12.24 -3.33
C GLY A 263 2.69 12.85 -4.60
N VAL A 264 2.17 14.08 -4.52
CA VAL A 264 1.69 14.81 -5.71
C VAL A 264 2.85 15.16 -6.63
N LEU A 265 3.98 15.61 -6.08
CA LEU A 265 5.17 15.91 -6.86
C LEU A 265 5.72 14.67 -7.57
N ASP A 266 5.70 13.50 -6.91
CA ASP A 266 6.07 12.23 -7.53
C ASP A 266 5.16 11.90 -8.71
N GLY A 267 3.85 12.16 -8.60
CA GLY A 267 2.91 12.06 -9.72
C GLY A 267 3.23 13.02 -10.87
N TYR A 268 3.62 14.27 -10.58
CA TYR A 268 4.09 15.21 -11.60
C TYR A 268 5.36 14.74 -12.30
N LEU A 269 6.21 14.05 -11.57
CA LEU A 269 7.44 13.47 -12.05
C LEU A 269 7.25 12.03 -12.55
N GLU A 270 6.03 11.49 -12.68
CA GLU A 270 5.81 10.12 -13.16
C GLU A 270 6.36 9.91 -14.58
N SER A 271 6.03 10.83 -15.49
CA SER A 271 6.61 10.85 -16.84
C SER A 271 8.13 11.02 -16.85
N PHE A 272 8.69 11.62 -15.79
CA PHE A 272 10.12 11.70 -15.55
C PHE A 272 10.63 10.32 -15.14
N TYR A 273 10.11 9.70 -14.07
CA TYR A 273 10.46 8.35 -13.61
C TYR A 273 10.36 7.28 -14.71
N GLU A 274 9.40 7.38 -15.64
CA GLU A 274 9.33 6.48 -16.80
C GLU A 274 10.55 6.58 -17.73
N ILE A 275 11.16 7.77 -17.88
CA ILE A 275 12.43 7.96 -18.59
C ILE A 275 13.56 7.22 -17.85
N PHE A 276 13.56 7.28 -16.52
CA PHE A 276 14.59 6.69 -15.66
C PHE A 276 14.30 5.22 -15.28
N SER A 277 13.17 4.64 -15.70
CA SER A 277 12.79 3.26 -15.37
C SER A 277 13.74 2.17 -15.92
N LYS A 278 14.70 2.54 -16.78
CA LYS A 278 15.77 1.67 -17.29
C LYS A 278 17.11 1.84 -16.55
N ASN A 279 17.16 2.71 -15.56
CA ASN A 279 18.41 3.18 -14.95
C ASN A 279 18.77 2.39 -13.71
N THR A 280 20.02 2.58 -13.26
CA THR A 280 20.56 1.92 -12.07
C THR A 280 19.94 2.50 -10.78
N GLU A 281 19.99 1.72 -9.69
CA GLU A 281 19.54 2.17 -8.35
C GLU A 281 20.19 3.50 -7.93
N GLU A 282 21.46 3.70 -8.32
CA GLU A 282 22.23 4.92 -8.08
C GLU A 282 21.63 6.18 -8.76
N GLU A 283 21.05 6.04 -9.95
CA GLU A 283 20.43 7.17 -10.68
C GLU A 283 19.05 7.55 -10.10
N LEU A 284 18.33 6.57 -9.53
CA LEU A 284 17.11 6.85 -8.77
C LEU A 284 17.44 7.58 -7.47
N ASP A 285 18.51 7.19 -6.78
CA ASP A 285 19.00 7.89 -5.59
C ASP A 285 19.42 9.34 -5.90
N GLU A 286 20.11 9.58 -7.02
CA GLU A 286 20.48 10.94 -7.47
C GLU A 286 19.24 11.81 -7.74
N LEU A 287 18.19 11.22 -8.32
CA LEU A 287 16.91 11.89 -8.54
C LEU A 287 16.21 12.22 -7.22
N TYR A 288 16.05 11.26 -6.32
CA TYR A 288 15.43 11.51 -5.01
C TYR A 288 16.21 12.57 -4.21
N ALA A 289 17.54 12.54 -4.25
CA ALA A 289 18.38 13.55 -3.61
C ALA A 289 18.15 14.95 -4.23
N SER A 290 18.02 15.03 -5.55
CA SER A 290 17.75 16.29 -6.26
C SER A 290 16.37 16.85 -5.91
N VAL A 291 15.32 16.02 -5.90
CA VAL A 291 13.97 16.43 -5.50
C VAL A 291 13.95 16.92 -4.05
N ALA A 292 14.64 16.21 -3.15
CA ALA A 292 14.76 16.61 -1.74
C ALA A 292 15.52 17.95 -1.56
N ALA A 293 16.45 18.28 -2.47
CA ALA A 293 17.11 19.58 -2.48
C ALA A 293 16.19 20.68 -3.04
N TRP A 294 15.53 20.43 -4.18
CA TRP A 294 14.65 21.41 -4.81
C TRP A 294 13.49 21.82 -3.92
N THR A 295 12.88 20.87 -3.21
CA THR A 295 11.76 21.13 -2.30
C THR A 295 12.12 21.99 -1.09
N GLN A 296 13.41 22.25 -0.83
CA GLN A 296 13.87 23.20 0.20
C GLN A 296 13.83 24.65 -0.28
N GLU A 297 13.94 24.89 -1.59
CA GLU A 297 14.10 26.24 -2.16
C GLU A 297 12.98 26.64 -3.13
N TYR A 298 12.26 25.65 -3.67
CA TYR A 298 11.26 25.83 -4.71
C TYR A 298 9.93 25.14 -4.33
N THR A 299 8.83 25.73 -4.79
CA THR A 299 7.48 25.20 -4.56
C THR A 299 7.19 24.01 -5.48
N PRO A 300 6.28 23.09 -5.10
CA PRO A 300 5.85 22.00 -5.98
C PRO A 300 5.43 22.48 -7.38
N HIS A 301 4.69 23.58 -7.46
CA HIS A 301 4.24 24.16 -8.73
C HIS A 301 5.40 24.66 -9.60
N ALA A 302 6.42 25.28 -8.98
CA ALA A 302 7.61 25.73 -9.70
C ALA A 302 8.39 24.56 -10.30
N ILE A 303 8.56 23.48 -9.53
CA ILE A 303 9.24 22.26 -9.99
C ILE A 303 8.46 21.64 -11.16
N GLN A 304 7.14 21.45 -11.00
CA GLN A 304 6.29 20.89 -12.04
C GLN A 304 6.34 21.70 -13.34
N LYS A 305 6.19 23.03 -13.27
CA LYS A 305 6.19 23.88 -14.46
C LYS A 305 7.50 23.79 -15.22
N ILE A 306 8.64 23.90 -14.52
CA ILE A 306 9.95 23.83 -15.15
C ILE A 306 10.20 22.46 -15.78
N ASN A 307 9.74 21.38 -15.12
CA ASN A 307 9.78 20.04 -15.69
C ASN A 307 8.98 19.96 -17.01
N ASN A 308 7.73 20.43 -17.00
CA ASN A 308 6.87 20.42 -18.19
C ASN A 308 7.45 21.26 -19.34
N GLU A 309 8.04 22.42 -19.06
CA GLU A 309 8.75 23.22 -20.07
C GLU A 309 9.91 22.45 -20.69
N LEU A 310 10.69 21.73 -19.87
CA LEU A 310 11.83 20.95 -20.33
C LEU A 310 11.42 19.75 -21.20
N ILE A 311 10.34 19.06 -20.83
CA ILE A 311 9.74 17.99 -21.64
C ILE A 311 9.28 18.54 -23.00
N ASN A 312 8.58 19.68 -23.01
CA ASN A 312 8.08 20.29 -24.24
C ASN A 312 9.21 20.78 -25.16
N GLU A 313 10.26 21.40 -24.62
CA GLU A 313 11.43 21.84 -25.41
C GLU A 313 12.17 20.67 -26.07
N SER A 314 12.15 19.50 -25.44
CA SER A 314 12.83 18.30 -25.93
C SER A 314 12.06 17.59 -27.06
N ASN A 315 10.87 18.09 -27.44
CA ASN A 315 9.98 17.58 -28.48
C ASN A 315 9.45 16.12 -28.31
N SER A 316 9.92 15.35 -27.32
CA SER A 316 9.23 14.21 -26.71
C SER A 316 10.09 13.59 -25.60
N VAL A 317 9.42 12.98 -24.62
CA VAL A 317 10.00 12.05 -23.62
C VAL A 317 10.83 10.95 -24.30
N GLU A 318 10.38 10.49 -25.48
CA GLU A 318 11.03 9.44 -26.27
C GLU A 318 12.38 9.84 -26.87
N LYS A 319 12.58 11.12 -27.22
CA LYS A 319 13.88 11.61 -27.69
C LYS A 319 14.93 11.63 -26.58
N ILE A 320 14.54 12.05 -25.38
CA ILE A 320 15.40 12.00 -24.19
C ILE A 320 15.74 10.53 -23.88
N ARG A 321 14.74 9.65 -23.88
CA ARG A 321 14.88 8.20 -23.64
C ARG A 321 15.75 7.49 -24.70
N SER A 322 15.81 8.01 -25.92
CA SER A 322 16.65 7.46 -27.01
C SER A 322 18.09 7.98 -27.00
N SER A 323 18.39 8.97 -26.16
CA SER A 323 19.74 9.49 -26.01
C SER A 323 20.48 8.66 -24.97
N ASP A 324 21.70 8.21 -25.26
CA ASP A 324 22.61 7.58 -24.28
C ASP A 324 23.13 8.62 -23.24
N GLU A 325 22.39 9.69 -23.00
CA GLU A 325 22.84 10.77 -22.12
C GLU A 325 22.58 10.42 -20.66
N PRO A 326 23.56 10.63 -19.77
CA PRO A 326 23.42 10.28 -18.36
C PRO A 326 22.31 11.09 -17.67
N THR A 327 21.63 10.46 -16.71
CA THR A 327 20.60 11.06 -15.83
C THR A 327 21.01 12.42 -15.27
N SER A 328 22.25 12.51 -14.81
CA SER A 328 22.85 13.73 -14.28
C SER A 328 22.77 14.92 -15.24
N LYS A 329 22.81 14.72 -16.57
CA LYS A 329 22.70 15.83 -17.52
C LYS A 329 21.30 16.47 -17.50
N TYR A 330 20.25 15.66 -17.41
CA TYR A 330 18.89 16.16 -17.34
C TYR A 330 18.61 16.84 -16.00
N LEU A 331 19.04 16.22 -14.89
CA LEU A 331 18.98 16.83 -13.56
C LEU A 331 19.67 18.19 -13.52
N ASN A 332 20.88 18.29 -14.09
CA ASN A 332 21.61 19.55 -14.22
C ASN A 332 20.87 20.61 -15.08
N MET A 333 20.15 20.19 -16.12
CA MET A 333 19.35 21.12 -16.93
C MET A 333 18.16 21.67 -16.15
N LEU A 334 17.47 20.81 -15.40
CA LEU A 334 16.34 21.20 -14.58
C LEU A 334 16.79 22.11 -13.44
N ASP A 335 17.87 21.76 -12.74
CA ASP A 335 18.49 22.56 -11.68
C ASP A 335 18.86 23.97 -12.16
N ARG A 336 19.55 24.09 -13.31
CA ARG A 336 19.87 25.39 -13.92
C ARG A 336 18.64 26.22 -14.26
N LYS A 337 17.53 25.58 -14.65
CA LYS A 337 16.27 26.28 -14.97
C LYS A 337 15.56 26.73 -13.69
N LEU A 338 15.56 25.90 -12.65
CA LEU A 338 15.04 26.25 -11.32
C LEU A 338 15.82 27.42 -10.72
N GLN A 339 17.15 27.40 -10.74
CA GLN A 339 17.96 28.53 -10.25
C GLN A 339 17.66 29.85 -10.98
N LYS A 340 17.34 29.80 -12.27
CA LYS A 340 17.04 31.01 -13.07
C LYS A 340 15.62 31.53 -12.87
N ARG A 341 14.64 30.65 -12.66
CA ARG A 341 13.20 30.98 -12.83
C ARG A 341 12.27 30.39 -11.77
N GLY A 342 12.76 29.53 -10.87
CA GLY A 342 11.98 28.79 -9.88
C GLY A 342 11.35 29.65 -8.78
N HIS A 343 11.84 30.88 -8.56
CA HIS A 343 11.26 31.83 -7.59
C HIS A 343 10.18 32.75 -8.19
N GLN A 344 9.88 32.62 -9.48
CA GLN A 344 8.81 33.42 -10.08
C GLN A 344 7.46 32.88 -9.59
N LYS A 345 6.58 33.77 -9.10
CA LYS A 345 5.21 33.36 -8.76
C LYS A 345 4.51 32.91 -10.03
N ILE A 346 4.06 31.67 -10.04
CA ILE A 346 3.39 31.07 -11.19
C ILE A 346 1.88 31.16 -10.97
N THR A 347 1.16 31.49 -12.03
CA THR A 347 -0.31 31.54 -12.03
C THR A 347 -0.83 30.41 -12.92
N GLY A 348 -1.71 29.58 -12.39
CA GLY A 348 -2.36 28.47 -13.11
C GLY A 348 -2.86 27.42 -12.13
N ASN A 349 -3.90 26.66 -12.50
CA ASN A 349 -4.41 25.58 -11.65
C ASN A 349 -3.51 24.35 -11.78
N SER A 350 -3.12 23.78 -10.64
CA SER A 350 -2.58 22.42 -10.58
C SER A 350 -3.67 21.43 -11.02
N SER A 351 -3.30 20.45 -11.86
CA SER A 351 -4.24 19.52 -12.48
C SER A 351 -4.31 18.15 -11.80
N LEU A 352 -3.47 17.89 -10.78
CA LEU A 352 -3.42 16.59 -10.09
C LEU A 352 -3.70 16.79 -8.62
N VAL A 353 -4.98 16.83 -8.30
CA VAL A 353 -5.48 16.80 -6.93
C VAL A 353 -6.30 15.52 -6.81
N ASN A 354 -5.74 14.52 -6.12
CA ASN A 354 -6.55 13.37 -5.71
C ASN A 354 -7.41 13.77 -4.50
N ALA A 355 -8.40 12.95 -4.13
CA ALA A 355 -9.32 13.29 -3.05
C ALA A 355 -8.61 13.53 -1.70
N VAL A 356 -7.49 12.85 -1.42
CA VAL A 356 -6.70 13.06 -0.18
C VAL A 356 -6.09 14.45 -0.17
N THR A 357 -5.49 14.86 -1.29
CA THR A 357 -4.95 16.21 -1.48
C THR A 357 -6.03 17.26 -1.30
N GLN A 358 -7.21 17.05 -1.91
CA GLN A 358 -8.32 17.98 -1.82
C GLN A 358 -8.82 18.16 -0.38
N VAL A 359 -9.09 17.04 0.30
CA VAL A 359 -9.58 17.05 1.68
C VAL A 359 -8.56 17.68 2.63
N PHE A 360 -7.27 17.39 2.46
CA PHE A 360 -6.25 17.95 3.34
C PHE A 360 -6.03 19.45 3.12
N PHE A 361 -5.76 19.89 1.89
CA PHE A 361 -5.39 21.27 1.63
C PHE A 361 -6.59 22.21 1.57
N GLU A 362 -7.61 21.88 0.77
CA GLU A 362 -8.75 22.78 0.55
C GLU A 362 -9.72 22.77 1.74
N GLN A 363 -10.00 21.60 2.32
CA GLN A 363 -11.00 21.49 3.38
C GLN A 363 -10.42 21.62 4.78
N PHE A 364 -9.34 20.89 5.10
CA PHE A 364 -8.77 20.91 6.45
C PHE A 364 -7.90 22.14 6.71
N LEU A 365 -7.01 22.50 5.78
CA LEU A 365 -6.15 23.69 5.93
C LEU A 365 -6.82 24.98 5.42
N GLY A 366 -7.76 24.89 4.47
CA GLY A 366 -8.34 26.05 3.80
C GLY A 366 -7.34 26.76 2.88
N ASP A 367 -6.38 26.01 2.32
CA ASP A 367 -5.30 26.51 1.46
C ASP A 367 -5.43 25.96 0.04
N ASP A 368 -6.13 26.71 -0.81
CA ASP A 368 -6.35 26.36 -2.22
C ASP A 368 -5.10 26.60 -3.10
N ASP A 369 -4.06 27.26 -2.58
CA ASP A 369 -2.82 27.63 -3.30
C ASP A 369 -1.59 26.90 -2.73
N TRP A 370 -1.82 25.75 -2.09
CA TRP A 370 -0.81 25.00 -1.34
C TRP A 370 0.42 24.62 -2.18
N ASP A 371 0.25 24.37 -3.47
CA ASP A 371 1.35 23.98 -4.37
C ASP A 371 2.26 25.16 -4.75
N ASN A 372 1.84 26.40 -4.46
CA ASN A 372 2.65 27.62 -4.53
C ASN A 372 3.29 28.01 -3.19
N VAL A 373 3.21 27.15 -2.18
CA VAL A 373 3.89 27.30 -0.89
C VAL A 373 5.08 26.35 -0.80
N LEU A 374 6.13 26.76 -0.08
CA LEU A 374 7.27 25.87 0.18
C LEU A 374 6.85 24.73 1.10
N ILE A 375 7.31 23.52 0.78
CA ILE A 375 7.05 22.36 1.64
C ILE A 375 7.71 22.61 3.00
N PRO A 376 6.96 22.51 4.12
CA PRO A 376 7.52 22.72 5.43
C PRO A 376 8.63 21.71 5.72
N VAL A 377 9.69 22.18 6.38
CA VAL A 377 10.78 21.31 6.85
C VAL A 377 10.23 20.45 7.99
N GLY A 378 10.09 19.15 7.76
CA GLY A 378 9.67 18.18 8.77
C GLY A 378 10.73 18.00 9.86
N ARG A 379 10.46 17.13 10.84
CA ARG A 379 11.45 16.79 11.87
C ARG A 379 12.74 16.31 11.20
N GLN A 380 13.86 17.00 11.47
CA GLN A 380 15.17 16.44 11.16
C GLN A 380 15.36 15.20 12.05
N SER A 381 15.05 14.02 11.53
CA SER A 381 15.52 12.78 12.13
C SER A 381 17.05 12.89 12.19
N ALA A 382 17.64 12.64 13.37
CA ALA A 382 19.09 12.66 13.52
C ALA A 382 19.73 11.82 12.41
N ARG A 383 20.65 12.41 11.65
CA ARG A 383 21.41 11.68 10.62
C ARG A 383 22.05 10.48 11.30
N ARG A 384 21.69 9.28 10.85
CA ARG A 384 22.25 8.03 11.40
C ARG A 384 23.59 7.77 10.71
N MET A 385 24.60 7.39 11.47
CA MET A 385 25.82 6.86 10.87
C MET A 385 25.50 5.52 10.17
N PRO A 386 26.12 5.23 9.02
CA PRO A 386 26.06 3.92 8.40
C PRO A 386 26.50 2.80 9.38
N PRO A 387 25.88 1.61 9.34
CA PRO A 387 26.21 0.51 10.25
C PRO A 387 27.70 0.16 10.29
N PHE A 388 28.39 0.15 9.15
CA PHE A 388 29.82 -0.19 9.10
C PHE A 388 30.72 0.76 9.92
N ILE A 389 30.35 2.05 10.01
CA ILE A 389 31.07 3.01 10.85
C ILE A 389 30.83 2.68 12.32
N LEU A 390 29.58 2.37 12.68
CA LEU A 390 29.21 1.99 14.04
C LEU A 390 29.90 0.69 14.46
N ASP A 391 29.96 -0.31 13.60
CA ASP A 391 30.64 -1.59 13.87
C ASP A 391 32.14 -1.38 14.12
N THR A 392 32.80 -0.56 13.30
CA THR A 392 34.21 -0.19 13.48
C THR A 392 34.45 0.52 14.82
N MET A 393 33.54 1.41 15.23
CA MET A 393 33.62 2.07 16.53
C MET A 393 33.39 1.09 17.69
N LEU A 394 32.51 0.10 17.53
CA LEU A 394 32.25 -0.90 18.56
C LEU A 394 33.42 -1.86 18.77
N GLU A 395 34.22 -2.13 17.73
CA GLU A 395 35.42 -2.99 17.83
C GLU A 395 36.55 -2.34 18.65
N ASN A 396 36.60 -1.01 18.70
CA ASN A 396 37.69 -0.25 19.32
C ASN A 396 37.37 0.34 20.71
N ILE A 397 36.24 -0.05 21.31
CA ILE A 397 35.83 0.44 22.64
C ILE A 397 35.93 -0.63 23.74
N GLU A 398 36.42 -0.21 24.89
CA GLU A 398 36.39 -0.97 26.12
C GLU A 398 34.98 -0.90 26.77
N THR A 399 34.47 -2.06 27.14
CA THR A 399 33.13 -2.26 27.72
C THR A 399 33.14 -3.09 29.00
N ASP A 400 34.24 -3.79 29.31
CA ASP A 400 34.33 -4.66 30.47
C ASP A 400 34.53 -3.87 31.76
N VAL A 401 33.41 -3.55 32.42
CA VAL A 401 33.39 -2.86 33.71
C VAL A 401 34.18 -3.58 34.82
N LYS A 402 34.57 -4.85 34.65
CA LYS A 402 35.37 -5.59 35.64
C LYS A 402 36.80 -5.07 35.76
N VAL A 403 37.32 -4.33 34.78
CA VAL A 403 38.67 -3.75 34.86
C VAL A 403 38.73 -2.45 35.69
N ILE A 404 37.57 -1.87 36.02
CA ILE A 404 37.49 -0.59 36.75
C ILE A 404 38.24 -0.62 38.10
N PRO A 405 38.12 -1.64 38.97
CA PRO A 405 38.85 -1.68 40.24
C PRO A 405 40.38 -1.63 40.07
N GLU A 406 40.91 -2.28 39.04
CA GLU A 406 42.33 -2.25 38.71
C GLU A 406 42.74 -0.86 38.21
N LEU A 407 41.94 -0.27 37.32
CA LEU A 407 42.12 1.08 36.81
C LEU A 407 42.20 2.12 37.93
N ILE A 408 41.31 2.08 38.93
CA ILE A 408 41.31 3.09 39.99
C ILE A 408 42.28 2.78 41.14
N GLY A 409 42.81 1.55 41.23
CA GLY A 409 43.50 1.05 42.41
C GLY A 409 44.72 1.87 42.86
N ASN A 410 45.38 2.56 41.93
CA ASN A 410 46.56 3.40 42.19
C ASN A 410 46.30 4.91 41.97
N ALA A 411 45.07 5.31 41.68
CA ALA A 411 44.74 6.71 41.44
C ALA A 411 44.77 7.49 42.78
N GLN A 412 45.48 8.62 42.82
CA GLN A 412 45.48 9.52 43.97
C GLN A 412 44.22 10.39 44.00
N SER A 413 43.84 10.89 42.82
CA SER A 413 42.65 11.73 42.66
C SER A 413 42.02 11.53 41.29
N TYR A 414 40.80 12.03 41.14
CA TYR A 414 40.13 12.09 39.85
C TYR A 414 39.44 13.44 39.63
N SER A 415 39.19 13.81 38.38
CA SER A 415 38.31 14.92 38.00
C SER A 415 37.34 14.48 36.90
N ILE A 416 36.11 15.00 36.94
CA ILE A 416 35.12 14.81 35.87
C ILE A 416 35.11 16.09 35.04
N THR A 417 35.29 15.96 33.74
CA THR A 417 35.41 17.07 32.79
C THR A 417 34.44 16.91 31.63
N LYS A 418 34.34 17.92 30.76
CA LYS A 418 33.60 17.81 29.49
C LYS A 418 34.18 16.76 28.54
N LEU A 419 35.43 16.35 28.76
CA LEU A 419 36.12 15.35 27.95
C LEU A 419 35.98 13.95 28.50
N GLY A 420 35.47 13.76 29.72
CA GLY A 420 35.46 12.47 30.41
C GLY A 420 36.10 12.54 31.79
N VAL A 421 36.59 11.40 32.28
CA VAL A 421 37.14 11.26 33.63
C VAL A 421 38.65 11.22 33.59
N CYS A 422 39.32 12.15 34.27
CA CYS A 422 40.77 12.15 34.41
C CYS A 422 41.17 11.47 35.72
N LEU A 423 42.00 10.42 35.64
CA LEU A 423 42.62 9.77 36.79
C LEU A 423 44.05 10.28 36.95
N ASN A 424 44.38 10.77 38.14
CA ASN A 424 45.71 11.30 38.46
C ASN A 424 46.51 10.28 39.27
N TYR A 425 47.68 9.90 38.76
CA TYR A 425 48.58 8.97 39.41
C TYR A 425 49.84 9.69 39.92
N PRO A 426 50.52 9.15 40.95
CA PRO A 426 51.76 9.74 41.43
C PRO A 426 52.84 9.72 40.33
N LYS A 427 53.37 10.90 39.97
CA LYS A 427 54.47 11.08 39.00
C LYS A 427 54.19 10.62 37.56
N ALA A 428 52.93 10.46 37.17
CA ALA A 428 52.53 10.16 35.78
C ALA A 428 51.61 11.24 35.21
N LYS A 429 51.44 11.24 33.88
CA LYS A 429 50.41 12.06 33.22
C LYS A 429 49.01 11.64 33.68
N SER A 430 48.06 12.57 33.63
CA SER A 430 46.66 12.27 33.92
C SER A 430 46.11 11.34 32.84
N LYS A 431 45.56 10.19 33.26
CA LYS A 431 44.94 9.23 32.35
C LYS A 431 43.51 9.67 32.08
N LEU A 432 43.18 9.93 30.81
CA LEU A 432 41.84 10.32 30.39
C LEU A 432 41.04 9.08 30.00
N ILE A 433 39.88 8.91 30.64
CA ILE A 433 38.89 7.89 30.32
C ILE A 433 37.73 8.58 29.60
N THR A 434 37.63 8.34 28.29
CA THR A 434 36.67 9.01 27.39
C THR A 434 36.26 8.10 26.23
N ASP A 435 35.19 8.46 25.53
CA ASP A 435 34.83 7.85 24.25
C ASP A 435 35.57 8.54 23.09
N GLU A 436 35.72 7.80 21.98
CA GLU A 436 36.49 8.25 20.82
C GLU A 436 35.92 9.51 20.17
N LEU A 437 34.58 9.63 20.09
CA LEU A 437 33.93 10.80 19.48
C LEU A 437 34.21 12.07 20.28
N THR A 438 34.09 11.99 21.60
CA THR A 438 34.36 13.13 22.49
C THR A 438 35.82 13.56 22.38
N ALA A 439 36.76 12.60 22.34
CA ALA A 439 38.18 12.88 22.16
C ALA A 439 38.48 13.53 20.79
N TYR A 440 37.94 12.94 19.71
CA TYR A 440 38.10 13.46 18.35
C TYR A 440 37.53 14.87 18.21
N GLN A 441 36.33 15.11 18.73
CA GLN A 441 35.69 16.43 18.69
C GLN A 441 36.56 17.47 19.42
N PHE A 442 37.14 17.12 20.56
CA PHE A 442 38.05 18.02 21.26
C PHE A 442 39.29 18.37 20.44
N VAL A 443 39.97 17.39 19.83
CA VAL A 443 41.16 17.64 19.01
C VAL A 443 40.80 18.46 17.76
N LYS A 444 39.65 18.18 17.14
CA LYS A 444 39.12 18.94 16.02
C LYS A 444 38.84 20.40 16.40
N ASP A 445 38.23 20.64 17.56
CA ASP A 445 37.95 21.99 18.05
C ASP A 445 39.24 22.78 18.37
N GLN A 446 40.34 22.09 18.68
CA GLN A 446 41.67 22.71 18.80
C GLN A 446 42.34 22.97 17.44
N SER A 447 41.65 22.75 16.32
CA SER A 447 42.08 23.06 14.95
C SER A 447 43.31 22.27 14.42
N GLU A 448 43.55 21.08 14.95
CA GLU A 448 44.68 20.21 14.54
C GLU A 448 44.35 19.28 13.36
N ILE A 449 43.07 19.15 12.99
CA ILE A 449 42.61 18.25 11.92
C ILE A 449 42.20 19.12 10.73
N GLN A 450 43.03 19.13 9.68
CA GLN A 450 42.83 19.98 8.50
C GLN A 450 42.23 19.18 7.33
N ALA A 451 42.50 17.88 7.26
CA ALA A 451 41.97 16.94 6.28
C ALA A 451 41.28 15.75 6.96
N ALA A 452 40.42 15.04 6.21
CA ALA A 452 39.67 13.89 6.70
C ALA A 452 40.55 12.68 7.08
N ASP A 453 41.78 12.62 6.53
CA ASP A 453 42.72 11.50 6.70
C ASP A 453 43.84 11.83 7.69
N ASP A 454 43.77 12.97 8.38
CA ASP A 454 44.80 13.37 9.35
C ASP A 454 44.72 12.49 10.61
N TRP A 455 45.83 11.83 10.92
CA TRP A 455 46.00 11.15 12.19
C TRP A 455 46.00 12.16 13.33
N TRP A 456 45.20 11.91 14.35
CA TRP A 456 45.04 12.78 15.51
C TRP A 456 45.59 12.11 16.78
N GLU A 457 46.17 12.93 17.67
CA GLU A 457 46.78 12.47 18.92
C GLU A 457 46.38 13.41 20.06
N ILE A 458 45.59 12.89 21.01
CA ILE A 458 45.13 13.67 22.16
C ILE A 458 46.21 13.78 23.26
N GLU A 459 47.24 12.94 23.21
CA GLU A 459 48.36 12.92 24.15
C GLU A 459 49.20 14.20 24.13
N LYS A 460 49.16 14.94 23.01
CA LYS A 460 49.78 16.28 22.86
C LYS A 460 49.18 17.30 23.84
N PHE A 461 47.94 17.10 24.28
CA PHE A 461 47.26 17.95 25.25
C PHE A 461 47.50 17.54 26.71
N GLY A 462 48.48 16.67 26.96
CA GLY A 462 48.91 16.28 28.30
C GLY A 462 48.13 15.11 28.91
N TYR A 463 47.19 14.53 28.17
CA TYR A 463 46.48 13.32 28.55
C TYR A 463 47.27 12.05 28.19
N GLN A 464 46.99 10.96 28.89
CA GLN A 464 47.33 9.62 28.46
C GLN A 464 46.03 8.86 28.21
N ILE A 465 45.90 8.21 27.05
CA ILE A 465 44.78 7.32 26.72
C ILE A 465 45.35 5.94 26.39
N ASP A 466 44.80 4.91 27.04
CA ASP A 466 45.19 3.52 26.77
C ASP A 466 44.15 2.80 25.89
N SER A 467 42.91 3.29 25.88
CA SER A 467 41.78 2.78 25.09
C SER A 467 40.66 3.83 25.08
N PHE A 468 39.68 3.68 24.20
CA PHE A 468 38.42 4.43 24.27
C PHE A 468 37.37 3.60 24.99
N TYR A 469 36.46 4.26 25.70
CA TYR A 469 35.55 3.58 26.62
C TYR A 469 34.10 3.88 26.25
N SER A 470 33.24 2.87 26.34
CA SER A 470 31.80 3.09 26.17
C SER A 470 31.24 4.05 27.22
N LEU A 471 30.14 4.74 26.88
CA LEU A 471 29.42 5.59 27.83
C LEU A 471 29.02 4.81 29.10
N ASN A 472 28.56 3.56 28.95
CA ASN A 472 28.21 2.71 30.08
C ASN A 472 29.42 2.48 31.01
N PHE A 473 30.60 2.22 30.44
CA PHE A 473 31.83 2.07 31.20
C PHE A 473 32.17 3.34 32.00
N ILE A 474 32.13 4.52 31.35
CA ILE A 474 32.45 5.79 31.99
C ILE A 474 31.48 6.10 33.14
N LEU A 475 30.18 5.84 32.94
CA LEU A 475 29.17 6.01 33.98
C LEU A 475 29.40 5.06 35.18
N GLU A 476 29.77 3.81 34.93
CA GLU A 476 30.12 2.87 35.99
C GLU A 476 31.43 3.29 36.70
N LEU A 477 32.44 3.75 35.97
CA LEU A 477 33.67 4.27 36.55
C LEU A 477 33.38 5.41 37.53
N ILE A 478 32.54 6.37 37.15
CA ILE A 478 32.13 7.49 38.02
C ILE A 478 31.46 6.96 39.30
N LYS A 479 30.59 5.95 39.18
CA LYS A 479 29.95 5.31 40.35
C LYS A 479 30.97 4.64 41.27
N TYR A 480 31.98 3.96 40.70
CA TYR A 480 33.05 3.32 41.46
C TYR A 480 33.94 4.35 42.16
N LEU A 481 34.36 5.41 41.46
CA LEU A 481 35.17 6.49 42.02
C LEU A 481 34.46 7.19 43.18
N LYS A 482 33.17 7.51 43.04
CA LYS A 482 32.36 8.12 44.11
C LYS A 482 32.19 7.23 45.34
N LYS A 483 32.38 5.91 45.21
CA LYS A 483 32.30 4.94 46.30
C LYS A 483 33.68 4.57 46.87
N SER A 484 34.76 4.93 46.18
CA SER A 484 36.12 4.60 46.59
C SER A 484 36.69 5.68 47.52
N SER A 485 37.91 5.46 48.01
CA SER A 485 38.67 6.45 48.78
C SER A 485 39.46 7.43 47.90
N VAL A 486 39.30 7.39 46.58
CA VAL A 486 40.03 8.27 45.65
C VAL A 486 39.42 9.68 45.72
N GLN A 487 40.26 10.70 45.91
CA GLN A 487 39.78 12.06 46.13
C GLN A 487 39.31 12.72 44.82
N GLU A 488 38.09 13.26 44.80
CA GLU A 488 37.65 14.13 43.70
C GLU A 488 38.32 15.50 43.81
N VAL A 489 38.94 15.95 42.73
CA VAL A 489 39.55 17.27 42.60
C VAL A 489 38.74 18.05 41.58
N LEU A 490 38.18 19.18 42.00
CA LEU A 490 37.55 20.12 41.10
C LEU A 490 38.64 20.77 40.24
N GLN A 491 38.75 20.36 38.98
CA GLN A 491 39.52 21.13 38.01
C GLN A 491 38.79 22.46 37.77
N ARG A 492 39.48 23.57 38.03
CA ARG A 492 39.05 24.87 37.49
C ARG A 492 39.19 24.76 35.97
N ILE A 493 38.04 24.70 35.29
CA ILE A 493 37.91 24.70 33.83
C ILE A 493 38.53 25.98 33.28
#